data_AF-A0A2N9NEQ3-F1
#
_entry.id   AF-A0A2N9NEQ3-F1
#
_cell.length_a   1.000
_cell.length_b   1.000
_cell.length_c   1.000
_cell.angle_alpha   90.00
_cell.angle_beta   90.00
_cell.angle_gamma   90.00
#
_symmetry.space_group_name_H-M   'P 1'
#
loop_
_entity.id
_entity.type
_entity.pdbx_description
1 polymer ?
#
loop_
_entity_poly.entity_id
_entity_poly.type
_entity_poly.pdbx_seq_one_letter_code
_entity_poly.pdbx_strand_id
1 'polypeptide(L)'
;MKTKKPVLGTISIVSLAALAAQISSAQPAGSITNQITGSTNVLWDFSQLTGELQTITLNVVKVSRGQTNGTEVSFTDSFTQDGRGKLAGSGITLVTLIPDVTQPETNTFDAKYVTRGSVTSSKGVARLTFSVTLSGRTVVGNSKHPAAERSFTAKANYALKFDAKAGQVSGRVVESAAATGLGSITETKPITDTLPSDLGDGTWTLVLNFAEAVGDKLSGIGTVTLETGQTYPFAFTGTYTSNTGESKLNLKGTGAGLGSMLKVTLHGSQLTGIMGQVAGQTVDVKE
;
A
#
# COMPACT_ATOMS: atom_id res chain seq x y z
N MET A 1 76.66 -51.97 -36.56
CA MET A 1 75.86 -50.76 -36.90
C MET A 1 74.39 -51.05 -36.68
N LYS A 2 73.75 -50.37 -35.72
CA LYS A 2 72.36 -49.86 -35.79
C LYS A 2 72.05 -49.10 -34.49
N THR A 3 72.24 -47.80 -34.64
CA THR A 3 71.75 -46.62 -33.92
C THR A 3 70.68 -46.79 -32.82
N LYS A 4 71.01 -46.28 -31.63
CA LYS A 4 70.07 -45.83 -30.59
C LYS A 4 69.37 -44.53 -31.02
N LYS A 5 68.10 -44.34 -30.64
CA LYS A 5 67.44 -43.03 -30.52
C LYS A 5 66.72 -42.93 -29.17
N PRO A 6 67.05 -41.98 -28.29
CA PRO A 6 66.23 -41.63 -27.15
C PRO A 6 65.21 -40.57 -27.60
N VAL A 7 63.94 -40.72 -27.21
CA VAL A 7 62.94 -39.65 -27.31
C VAL A 7 62.63 -39.20 -25.89
N LEU A 8 63.27 -38.11 -25.48
CA LEU A 8 62.92 -37.32 -24.31
C LEU A 8 61.64 -36.54 -24.67
N GLY A 9 60.52 -36.88 -24.04
CA GLY A 9 59.31 -36.07 -24.06
C GLY A 9 59.20 -35.26 -22.77
N THR A 10 59.64 -34.00 -22.82
CA THR A 10 59.48 -33.05 -21.73
C THR A 10 58.03 -32.56 -21.72
N ILE A 11 57.23 -33.00 -20.76
CA ILE A 11 55.89 -32.44 -20.52
C ILE A 11 56.07 -31.19 -19.65
N SER A 12 56.08 -30.02 -20.28
CA SER A 12 55.97 -28.74 -19.60
C SER A 12 54.54 -28.56 -19.12
N ILE A 13 54.30 -28.78 -17.82
CA ILE A 13 53.07 -28.35 -17.14
C ILE A 13 53.17 -26.83 -16.99
N VAL A 14 52.54 -26.11 -17.92
CA VAL A 14 52.29 -24.67 -17.77
C VAL A 14 51.14 -24.54 -16.77
N SER A 15 51.49 -24.40 -15.49
CA SER A 15 50.57 -23.95 -14.45
C SER A 15 50.22 -22.49 -14.72
N LEU A 16 49.16 -22.27 -15.51
CA LEU A 16 48.46 -20.98 -15.62
C LEU A 16 47.88 -20.67 -14.22
N ALA A 17 48.62 -19.89 -13.43
CA ALA A 17 48.08 -19.24 -12.26
C ALA A 17 47.06 -18.21 -12.75
N ALA A 18 45.77 -18.59 -12.78
CA ALA A 18 44.69 -17.66 -12.96
C ALA A 18 44.68 -16.73 -11.75
N LEU A 19 45.33 -15.57 -11.90
CA LEU A 19 45.21 -14.46 -10.98
C LEU A 19 43.77 -13.95 -11.12
N ALA A 20 42.85 -14.56 -10.36
CA ALA A 20 41.52 -14.02 -10.19
C ALA A 20 41.69 -12.64 -9.56
N ALA A 21 41.62 -11.60 -10.38
CA ALA A 21 41.55 -10.23 -9.91
C ALA A 21 40.34 -10.17 -8.99
N GLN A 22 40.57 -10.21 -7.68
CA GLN A 22 39.56 -9.85 -6.70
C GLN A 22 39.27 -8.39 -6.96
N ILE A 23 38.22 -8.14 -7.74
CA ILE A 23 37.64 -6.82 -7.87
C ILE A 23 37.06 -6.54 -6.48
N SER A 24 37.85 -5.93 -5.60
CA SER A 24 37.35 -5.40 -4.35
C SER A 24 36.31 -4.36 -4.73
N SER A 25 35.03 -4.69 -4.63
CA SER A 25 34.00 -3.67 -4.80
C SER A 25 34.26 -2.57 -3.78
N ALA A 26 34.08 -1.32 -4.17
CA ALA A 26 34.11 -0.24 -3.19
C ALA A 26 32.92 -0.40 -2.23
N GLN A 27 33.13 -0.05 -0.96
CA GLN A 27 32.04 0.11 0.00
C GLN A 27 31.05 1.16 -0.53
N PRO A 28 29.72 0.94 -0.44
CA PRO A 28 28.75 1.91 -0.91
C PRO A 28 28.86 3.23 -0.12
N ALA A 29 28.77 4.34 -0.85
CA ALA A 29 28.83 5.69 -0.30
C ALA A 29 27.94 6.64 -1.13
N GLY A 30 27.67 7.83 -0.58
CA GLY A 30 26.86 8.84 -1.26
C GLY A 30 25.38 8.47 -1.32
N SER A 31 24.72 8.81 -2.43
CA SER A 31 23.30 8.54 -2.65
C SER A 31 23.13 7.42 -3.69
N ILE A 32 22.31 6.42 -3.36
CA ILE A 32 21.92 5.33 -4.26
C ILE A 32 20.41 5.39 -4.44
N THR A 33 19.96 5.46 -5.69
CA THR A 33 18.53 5.49 -6.04
C THR A 33 18.17 4.23 -6.82
N ASN A 34 17.15 3.51 -6.36
CA ASN A 34 16.66 2.29 -7.00
C ASN A 34 15.16 2.43 -7.26
N GLN A 35 14.76 2.28 -8.52
CA GLN A 35 13.36 2.20 -8.90
C GLN A 35 12.93 0.73 -8.88
N ILE A 36 11.93 0.42 -8.06
CA ILE A 36 11.39 -0.93 -7.92
C ILE A 36 10.10 -1.02 -8.71
N THR A 37 10.07 -1.98 -9.63
CA THR A 37 8.94 -2.25 -10.50
C THR A 37 8.52 -3.73 -10.37
N GLY A 38 7.42 -4.08 -11.03
CA GLY A 38 6.96 -5.46 -11.14
C GLY A 38 5.78 -5.77 -10.23
N SER A 39 4.85 -6.55 -10.77
CA SER A 39 3.54 -6.79 -10.14
C SER A 39 3.61 -7.53 -8.81
N THR A 40 4.72 -8.18 -8.44
CA THR A 40 4.86 -8.85 -7.14
C THR A 40 5.34 -7.94 -6.01
N ASN A 41 5.86 -6.75 -6.34
CA ASN A 41 6.50 -5.82 -5.41
C ASN A 41 5.83 -4.44 -5.37
N VAL A 42 4.55 -4.39 -5.74
CA VAL A 42 3.77 -3.15 -5.73
C VAL A 42 3.60 -2.60 -4.32
N LEU A 43 3.66 -1.27 -4.22
CA LEU A 43 3.30 -0.52 -3.02
C LEU A 43 2.30 0.55 -3.41
N TRP A 44 1.07 0.44 -2.90
CA TRP A 44 0.02 1.41 -3.13
C TRP A 44 -0.27 2.29 -1.92
N ASP A 45 -0.63 3.54 -2.19
CA ASP A 45 -1.18 4.46 -1.20
C ASP A 45 -2.71 4.48 -1.32
N PHE A 46 -3.39 3.79 -0.42
CA PHE A 46 -4.85 3.73 -0.43
C PHE A 46 -5.50 5.02 0.07
N SER A 47 -4.72 5.99 0.59
CA SER A 47 -5.24 7.30 0.96
C SER A 47 -5.64 8.17 -0.24
N GLN A 48 -5.19 7.81 -1.45
CA GLN A 48 -5.58 8.50 -2.69
C GLN A 48 -6.95 8.04 -3.24
N LEU A 49 -7.52 6.93 -2.74
CA LEU A 49 -8.84 6.43 -3.16
C LEU A 49 -9.96 7.29 -2.58
N THR A 50 -10.09 8.51 -3.10
CA THR A 50 -11.04 9.50 -2.61
C THR A 50 -12.44 9.34 -3.21
N GLY A 51 -12.59 8.70 -4.38
CA GLY A 51 -13.90 8.43 -4.96
C GLY A 51 -14.58 7.19 -4.37
N GLU A 52 -13.92 6.03 -4.51
CA GLU A 52 -14.53 4.71 -4.31
C GLU A 52 -14.74 4.35 -2.83
N LEU A 53 -13.95 4.92 -1.91
CA LEU A 53 -14.04 4.64 -0.48
C LEU A 53 -14.85 5.69 0.30
N GLN A 54 -15.16 6.83 -0.31
CA GLN A 54 -15.84 7.96 0.33
C GLN A 54 -17.30 8.13 -0.13
N THR A 55 -17.76 7.30 -1.06
CA THR A 55 -19.16 7.26 -1.47
C THR A 55 -19.86 6.05 -0.81
N ILE A 56 -20.97 6.27 -0.10
CA ILE A 56 -21.82 5.20 0.45
C ILE A 56 -23.15 5.23 -0.29
N THR A 57 -23.32 4.35 -1.28
CA THR A 57 -24.54 4.33 -2.09
C THR A 57 -25.44 3.20 -1.61
N LEU A 58 -26.50 3.46 -0.85
CA LEU A 58 -27.43 2.42 -0.41
C LEU A 58 -28.57 2.24 -1.42
N ASN A 59 -28.49 1.20 -2.24
CA ASN A 59 -29.58 0.84 -3.14
C ASN A 59 -30.55 -0.03 -2.36
N VAL A 60 -31.54 0.59 -1.70
CA VAL A 60 -32.56 -0.16 -0.95
C VAL A 60 -33.49 -0.85 -1.94
N VAL A 61 -33.16 -2.09 -2.32
CA VAL A 61 -33.99 -2.91 -3.21
C VAL A 61 -35.17 -3.56 -2.47
N LYS A 62 -35.22 -3.51 -1.13
CA LYS A 62 -36.34 -4.11 -0.38
C LYS A 62 -36.50 -3.53 1.04
N VAL A 63 -37.50 -2.67 1.23
CA VAL A 63 -38.19 -2.57 2.52
C VAL A 63 -39.36 -3.55 2.50
N SER A 64 -39.58 -4.26 3.60
CA SER A 64 -40.45 -5.45 3.67
C SER A 64 -41.93 -5.23 3.30
N ARG A 65 -42.39 -4.02 2.92
CA ARG A 65 -43.81 -3.69 2.64
C ARG A 65 -44.07 -2.52 1.67
N GLY A 66 -43.38 -2.41 0.53
CA GLY A 66 -43.71 -1.43 -0.52
C GLY A 66 -42.51 -0.65 -1.07
N GLN A 67 -42.75 0.19 -2.09
CA GLN A 67 -41.82 0.68 -3.12
C GLN A 67 -40.37 0.97 -2.70
N THR A 68 -39.47 0.64 -3.64
CA THR A 68 -38.02 0.84 -3.62
C THR A 68 -37.67 2.33 -3.68
N ASN A 69 -37.32 2.90 -2.54
CA ASN A 69 -36.67 4.21 -2.46
C ASN A 69 -35.24 3.95 -2.01
N GLY A 70 -34.28 4.03 -2.94
CA GLY A 70 -32.86 3.95 -2.63
C GLY A 70 -32.40 5.22 -1.91
N THR A 71 -31.37 5.10 -1.07
CA THR A 71 -30.79 6.23 -0.36
C THR A 71 -29.32 6.37 -0.71
N GLU A 72 -28.90 7.54 -1.20
CA GLU A 72 -27.48 7.80 -1.43
C GLU A 72 -26.90 8.71 -0.34
N VAL A 73 -25.72 8.36 0.15
CA VAL A 73 -24.97 9.13 1.15
C VAL A 73 -23.55 9.34 0.64
N SER A 74 -23.23 10.54 0.18
CA SER A 74 -21.88 10.88 -0.25
C SER A 74 -21.23 11.91 0.67
N PHE A 75 -19.92 11.77 0.84
CA PHE A 75 -19.07 12.73 1.56
C PHE A 75 -17.68 12.72 0.91
N THR A 76 -16.88 13.75 1.18
CA THR A 76 -15.52 13.86 0.63
C THR A 76 -14.59 14.30 1.73
N ASP A 77 -13.81 13.37 2.27
CA ASP A 77 -12.86 13.67 3.35
C ASP A 77 -11.61 12.83 3.29
N SER A 78 -10.50 13.48 3.58
CA SER A 78 -9.21 12.83 3.64
C SER A 78 -9.11 11.84 4.81
N PHE A 79 -8.41 10.75 4.54
CA PHE A 79 -7.86 9.86 5.55
C PHE A 79 -6.40 9.61 5.19
N THR A 80 -5.61 9.09 6.12
CA THR A 80 -4.15 8.92 5.93
C THR A 80 -3.75 7.47 6.13
N GLN A 81 -2.71 7.02 5.42
CA GLN A 81 -2.09 5.71 5.56
C GLN A 81 -0.71 5.83 6.23
N ASP A 82 -0.55 5.22 7.41
CA ASP A 82 0.74 5.21 8.11
C ASP A 82 1.69 4.10 7.60
N GLY A 83 2.94 4.11 8.07
CA GLY A 83 3.96 3.09 7.73
C GLY A 83 3.60 1.65 8.12
N ARG A 84 2.60 1.44 8.99
CA ARG A 84 2.05 0.10 9.33
C ARG A 84 0.90 -0.30 8.41
N GLY A 85 0.53 0.57 7.48
CA GLY A 85 -0.64 0.42 6.61
C GLY A 85 -1.95 0.64 7.34
N LYS A 86 -1.95 1.32 8.50
CA LYS A 86 -3.19 1.69 9.18
C LYS A 86 -3.78 2.94 8.54
N LEU A 87 -5.09 2.89 8.32
CA LEU A 87 -5.86 4.00 7.77
C LEU A 87 -6.66 4.67 8.88
N ALA A 88 -6.60 6.00 8.94
CA ALA A 88 -7.37 6.77 9.90
C ALA A 88 -7.74 8.15 9.34
N GLY A 89 -8.96 8.60 9.67
CA GLY A 89 -9.48 9.92 9.38
C GLY A 89 -10.67 10.23 10.28
N SER A 90 -10.87 11.49 10.61
CA SER A 90 -12.04 11.94 11.36
C SER A 90 -12.20 13.44 11.28
N GLY A 91 -13.44 13.91 11.27
CA GLY A 91 -13.73 15.33 11.21
C GLY A 91 -15.22 15.59 11.11
N ILE A 92 -15.56 16.78 10.62
CA ILE A 92 -16.92 17.19 10.26
C ILE A 92 -16.92 17.42 8.76
N THR A 93 -17.98 16.98 8.08
CA THR A 93 -18.11 17.05 6.63
C THR A 93 -19.52 17.31 6.20
N LEU A 94 -19.67 17.89 5.01
CA LEU A 94 -20.96 18.08 4.39
C LEU A 94 -21.40 16.76 3.75
N VAL A 95 -22.46 16.18 4.29
CA VAL A 95 -23.08 14.97 3.75
C VAL A 95 -24.23 15.35 2.84
N THR A 96 -24.27 14.71 1.67
CA THR A 96 -25.43 14.77 0.78
C THR A 96 -26.25 13.50 0.95
N LEU A 97 -27.51 13.65 1.38
CA LEU A 97 -28.48 12.59 1.52
C LEU A 97 -29.56 12.74 0.45
N ILE A 98 -29.73 11.71 -0.37
CA ILE A 98 -30.83 11.59 -1.32
C ILE A 98 -31.75 10.50 -0.79
N PRO A 99 -32.89 10.81 -0.13
CA PRO A 99 -33.75 9.82 0.52
C PRO A 99 -34.45 8.89 -0.47
N ASP A 100 -34.69 9.38 -1.68
CA ASP A 100 -35.25 8.64 -2.81
C ASP A 100 -34.49 8.99 -4.10
N VAL A 101 -33.64 8.07 -4.56
CA VAL A 101 -32.87 8.24 -5.81
C VAL A 101 -33.75 8.39 -7.06
N THR A 102 -35.04 8.04 -7.01
CA THR A 102 -35.98 8.20 -8.12
C THR A 102 -36.67 9.57 -8.15
N GLN A 103 -36.68 10.29 -7.02
CA GLN A 103 -37.20 11.64 -6.86
C GLN A 103 -36.22 12.44 -5.98
N PRO A 104 -35.13 12.97 -6.57
CA PRO A 104 -34.02 13.50 -5.80
C PRO A 104 -34.37 14.83 -5.13
N GLU A 105 -34.95 14.75 -3.94
CA GLU A 105 -34.87 15.83 -2.97
C GLU A 105 -33.54 15.67 -2.22
N THR A 106 -32.63 16.60 -2.47
CA THR A 106 -31.30 16.59 -1.85
C THR A 106 -31.37 17.27 -0.49
N ASN A 107 -31.01 16.54 0.57
CA ASN A 107 -30.78 17.12 1.88
C ASN A 107 -29.28 17.16 2.16
N THR A 108 -28.76 18.33 2.53
CA THR A 108 -27.36 18.47 2.94
C THR A 108 -27.26 18.84 4.42
N PHE A 109 -26.31 18.23 5.12
CA PHE A 109 -26.11 18.48 6.55
C PHE A 109 -24.68 18.18 6.97
N ASP A 110 -24.22 18.85 8.01
CA ASP A 110 -22.94 18.55 8.63
C ASP A 110 -23.02 17.25 9.42
N ALA A 111 -22.14 16.31 9.12
CA ALA A 111 -21.98 15.07 9.86
C ALA A 111 -20.56 14.92 10.38
N LYS A 112 -20.42 14.34 11.56
CA LYS A 112 -19.14 13.82 12.02
C LYS A 112 -18.82 12.54 11.27
N TYR A 113 -17.63 12.45 10.69
CA TYR A 113 -17.11 11.22 10.09
C TYR A 113 -15.98 10.63 10.91
N VAL A 114 -15.86 9.30 10.87
CA VAL A 114 -14.72 8.54 11.37
C VAL A 114 -14.43 7.42 10.38
N THR A 115 -13.19 7.37 9.88
CA THR A 115 -12.69 6.29 9.03
C THR A 115 -11.58 5.53 9.73
N ARG A 116 -11.58 4.21 9.56
CA ARG A 116 -10.55 3.32 10.10
C ARG A 116 -10.30 2.18 9.13
N GLY A 117 -9.06 1.75 9.03
CA GLY A 117 -8.76 0.59 8.21
C GLY A 117 -7.35 0.08 8.35
N SER A 118 -7.04 -0.91 7.54
CA SER A 118 -5.69 -1.40 7.36
C SER A 118 -5.49 -2.03 6.01
N VAL A 119 -4.28 -1.91 5.51
CA VAL A 119 -3.76 -2.53 4.31
C VAL A 119 -2.73 -3.57 4.72
N THR A 120 -2.82 -4.75 4.13
CA THR A 120 -1.76 -5.76 4.15
C THR A 120 -1.51 -6.22 2.73
N SER A 121 -0.32 -6.68 2.39
CA SER A 121 -0.11 -7.31 1.08
C SER A 121 0.83 -8.51 1.14
N SER A 122 0.75 -9.34 0.12
CA SER A 122 1.72 -10.40 -0.14
C SER A 122 1.74 -10.70 -1.63
N LYS A 123 2.95 -10.77 -2.21
CA LYS A 123 3.18 -11.20 -3.60
C LYS A 123 2.30 -10.49 -4.63
N GLY A 124 2.23 -9.16 -4.55
CA GLY A 124 1.43 -8.36 -5.50
C GLY A 124 -0.07 -8.30 -5.22
N VAL A 125 -0.54 -8.88 -4.11
CA VAL A 125 -1.94 -8.84 -3.71
C VAL A 125 -2.07 -8.03 -2.43
N ALA A 126 -2.72 -6.86 -2.51
CA ALA A 126 -3.08 -6.07 -1.34
C ALA A 126 -4.50 -6.41 -0.87
N ARG A 127 -4.69 -6.42 0.45
CA ARG A 127 -5.96 -6.64 1.13
C ARG A 127 -6.25 -5.42 1.98
N LEU A 128 -7.33 -4.74 1.65
CA LEU A 128 -7.84 -3.57 2.35
C LEU A 128 -9.03 -3.97 3.20
N THR A 129 -8.97 -3.63 4.48
CA THR A 129 -10.15 -3.54 5.34
C THR A 129 -10.35 -2.07 5.67
N PHE A 130 -11.51 -1.51 5.33
CA PHE A 130 -11.81 -0.10 5.55
C PHE A 130 -13.24 0.06 6.08
N SER A 131 -13.42 0.93 7.04
CA SER A 131 -14.70 1.19 7.68
C SER A 131 -14.88 2.69 7.80
N VAL A 132 -16.03 3.19 7.36
CA VAL A 132 -16.46 4.56 7.54
C VAL A 132 -17.73 4.56 8.39
N THR A 133 -17.83 5.54 9.30
CA THR A 133 -19.04 5.87 10.03
C THR A 133 -19.30 7.37 9.93
N LEU A 134 -20.52 7.72 9.54
CA LEU A 134 -21.07 9.07 9.55
C LEU A 134 -22.14 9.17 10.63
N SER A 135 -22.18 10.29 11.34
CA SER A 135 -23.21 10.58 12.33
C SER A 135 -23.55 12.07 12.36
N GLY A 136 -24.83 12.40 12.32
CA GLY A 136 -25.29 13.78 12.30
C GLY A 136 -26.78 13.91 12.63
N ARG A 137 -27.33 15.10 12.39
CA ARG A 137 -28.77 15.35 12.46
C ARG A 137 -29.22 15.87 11.10
N THR A 138 -30.34 15.36 10.60
CA THR A 138 -30.88 15.76 9.30
C THR A 138 -32.40 15.64 9.31
N VAL A 139 -33.06 16.33 8.37
CA VAL A 139 -34.50 16.25 8.19
C VAL A 139 -34.83 15.05 7.32
N VAL A 140 -35.48 14.06 7.92
CA VAL A 140 -35.82 12.80 7.23
C VAL A 140 -37.14 12.24 7.75
N GLY A 141 -37.92 11.66 6.85
CA GLY A 141 -39.23 11.06 7.11
C GLY A 141 -39.49 9.87 6.20
N ASN A 142 -40.64 9.22 6.38
CA ASN A 142 -41.13 8.18 5.49
C ASN A 142 -42.68 8.20 5.46
N SER A 143 -43.30 7.27 4.73
CA SER A 143 -44.77 7.21 4.60
C SER A 143 -45.54 7.07 5.92
N LYS A 144 -44.88 6.64 7.00
CA LYS A 144 -45.49 6.45 8.34
C LYS A 144 -45.10 7.54 9.34
N HIS A 145 -44.05 8.29 9.07
CA HIS A 145 -43.49 9.27 9.99
C HIS A 145 -43.15 10.56 9.22
N PRO A 146 -43.72 11.71 9.61
CA PRO A 146 -43.46 12.96 8.92
C PRO A 146 -41.97 13.33 8.95
N ALA A 147 -41.56 14.12 7.96
CA ALA A 147 -40.24 14.72 7.90
C ALA A 147 -40.00 15.54 9.17
N ALA A 148 -38.95 15.20 9.90
CA ALA A 148 -38.55 15.87 11.13
C ALA A 148 -37.04 15.77 11.28
N GLU A 149 -36.46 16.66 12.08
CA GLU A 149 -35.05 16.55 12.42
C GLU A 149 -34.80 15.29 13.27
N ARG A 150 -33.94 14.41 12.79
CA ARG A 150 -33.64 13.11 13.40
C ARG A 150 -32.14 12.88 13.44
N SER A 151 -31.67 12.18 14.48
CA SER A 151 -30.31 11.64 14.48
C SER A 151 -30.18 10.61 13.37
N PHE A 152 -29.11 10.73 12.60
CA PHE A 152 -28.79 9.91 11.44
C PHE A 152 -27.42 9.25 11.64
N THR A 153 -27.28 8.01 11.18
CA THR A 153 -26.01 7.30 11.14
C THR A 153 -25.92 6.49 9.86
N ALA A 154 -24.80 6.60 9.14
CA ALA A 154 -24.47 5.75 8.01
C ALA A 154 -23.13 5.07 8.23
N LYS A 155 -22.96 3.85 7.72
CA LYS A 155 -21.72 3.08 7.83
C LYS A 155 -21.48 2.30 6.55
N ALA A 156 -20.23 2.22 6.12
CA ALA A 156 -19.80 1.29 5.08
C ALA A 156 -18.53 0.55 5.53
N ASN A 157 -18.50 -0.76 5.27
CA ASN A 157 -17.39 -1.65 5.61
C ASN A 157 -16.92 -2.38 4.35
N TYR A 158 -15.72 -2.05 3.91
CA TYR A 158 -15.07 -2.60 2.74
C TYR A 158 -14.09 -3.70 3.14
N ALA A 159 -14.18 -4.81 2.44
CA ALA A 159 -13.19 -5.88 2.48
C ALA A 159 -12.77 -6.19 1.04
N LEU A 160 -11.71 -5.54 0.58
CA LEU A 160 -11.26 -5.54 -0.80
C LEU A 160 -9.89 -6.23 -0.96
N LYS A 161 -9.69 -6.83 -2.12
CA LYS A 161 -8.47 -7.47 -2.59
C LYS A 161 -8.10 -6.79 -3.92
N PHE A 162 -6.91 -6.20 -3.97
CA PHE A 162 -6.31 -5.60 -5.16
C PHE A 162 -5.21 -6.52 -5.65
N ASP A 163 -5.29 -6.97 -6.90
CA ASP A 163 -4.39 -7.95 -7.49
C ASP A 163 -3.64 -7.32 -8.67
N ALA A 164 -2.37 -6.96 -8.45
CA ALA A 164 -1.55 -6.27 -9.44
C ALA A 164 -1.30 -7.12 -10.70
N LYS A 165 -1.28 -8.45 -10.55
CA LYS A 165 -1.04 -9.35 -11.68
C LYS A 165 -2.30 -9.51 -12.53
N ALA A 166 -3.46 -9.62 -11.89
CA ALA A 166 -4.73 -9.71 -12.59
C ALA A 166 -5.23 -8.35 -13.11
N GLY A 167 -4.72 -7.23 -12.57
CA GLY A 167 -5.22 -5.89 -12.89
C GLY A 167 -6.64 -5.66 -12.38
N GLN A 168 -7.01 -6.33 -11.27
CA GLN A 168 -8.39 -6.34 -10.77
C GLN A 168 -8.48 -6.05 -9.27
N VAL A 169 -9.59 -5.42 -8.90
CA VAL A 169 -10.08 -5.34 -7.52
C VAL A 169 -11.29 -6.26 -7.34
N SER A 170 -11.35 -6.96 -6.21
CA SER A 170 -12.48 -7.83 -5.87
C SER A 170 -12.77 -7.79 -4.38
N GLY A 171 -14.00 -8.06 -3.97
CA GLY A 171 -14.32 -8.11 -2.55
C GLY A 171 -15.80 -7.89 -2.29
N ARG A 172 -16.08 -7.24 -1.16
CA ARG A 172 -17.43 -6.83 -0.80
C ARG A 172 -17.45 -5.52 -0.03
N VAL A 173 -18.59 -4.85 -0.09
CA VAL A 173 -18.95 -3.76 0.80
C VAL A 173 -20.23 -4.11 1.54
N VAL A 174 -20.26 -3.78 2.83
CA VAL A 174 -21.47 -3.85 3.68
C VAL A 174 -21.81 -2.45 4.11
N GLU A 175 -22.96 -1.96 3.67
CA GLU A 175 -23.42 -0.60 3.87
C GLU A 175 -24.67 -0.61 4.76
N SER A 176 -24.84 0.40 5.60
CA SER A 176 -26.04 0.56 6.42
C SER A 176 -26.33 2.02 6.71
N ALA A 177 -27.61 2.36 6.86
CA ALA A 177 -28.04 3.65 7.37
C ALA A 177 -29.19 3.48 8.34
N ALA A 178 -29.28 4.38 9.32
CA ALA A 178 -30.31 4.39 10.33
C ALA A 178 -30.69 5.83 10.71
N ALA A 179 -31.96 6.02 11.03
CA ALA A 179 -32.47 7.27 11.57
C ALA A 179 -33.41 7.01 12.74
N THR A 180 -33.34 7.85 13.77
CA THR A 180 -34.14 7.69 14.99
C THR A 180 -35.64 7.68 14.67
N GLY A 181 -36.30 6.59 15.06
CA GLY A 181 -37.74 6.38 14.82
C GLY A 181 -38.09 5.86 13.43
N LEU A 182 -37.13 5.67 12.51
CA LEU A 182 -37.36 5.16 11.15
C LEU A 182 -36.78 3.77 10.91
N GLY A 183 -35.95 3.26 11.83
CA GLY A 183 -35.30 1.96 11.73
C GLY A 183 -33.94 2.04 11.03
N SER A 184 -33.49 0.90 10.51
CA SER A 184 -32.21 0.76 9.81
C SER A 184 -32.35 -0.06 8.53
N ILE A 185 -31.59 0.32 7.51
CA ILE A 185 -31.39 -0.41 6.27
C ILE A 185 -29.96 -0.94 6.22
N THR A 186 -29.75 -2.09 5.59
CA THR A 186 -28.44 -2.70 5.41
C THR A 186 -28.40 -3.43 4.08
N GLU A 187 -27.31 -3.26 3.35
CA GLU A 187 -27.08 -3.88 2.05
C GLU A 187 -25.67 -4.49 2.03
N THR A 188 -25.50 -5.58 1.28
CA THR A 188 -24.19 -6.18 1.04
C THR A 188 -24.03 -6.40 -0.46
N LYS A 189 -22.96 -5.86 -1.03
CA LYS A 189 -22.67 -5.95 -2.46
C LYS A 189 -21.31 -6.59 -2.69
N PRO A 190 -21.20 -7.52 -3.65
CA PRO A 190 -19.90 -7.91 -4.18
C PRO A 190 -19.31 -6.74 -4.98
N ILE A 191 -17.98 -6.64 -4.98
CA ILE A 191 -17.23 -5.72 -5.82
C ILE A 191 -16.33 -6.56 -6.72
N THR A 192 -16.33 -6.28 -8.01
CA THR A 192 -15.40 -6.83 -8.99
C THR A 192 -15.22 -5.79 -10.07
N ASP A 193 -14.02 -5.23 -10.17
CA ASP A 193 -13.70 -4.16 -11.10
C ASP A 193 -12.22 -4.24 -11.51
N THR A 194 -11.80 -3.38 -12.43
CA THR A 194 -10.40 -3.09 -12.73
C THR A 194 -9.74 -2.32 -11.58
N LEU A 195 -8.41 -2.36 -11.49
CA LEU A 195 -7.70 -1.52 -10.53
C LEU A 195 -7.98 -0.04 -10.82
N PRO A 196 -8.35 0.78 -9.81
CA PRO A 196 -8.50 2.22 -9.97
C PRO A 196 -7.20 2.83 -10.50
N SER A 197 -7.31 3.72 -11.50
CA SER A 197 -6.15 4.43 -12.06
C SER A 197 -5.42 5.26 -11.02
N ASP A 198 -6.15 5.76 -10.02
CA ASP A 198 -5.63 6.67 -8.99
C ASP A 198 -4.68 5.98 -8.01
N LEU A 199 -4.67 4.64 -7.97
CA LEU A 199 -3.66 3.88 -7.21
C LEU A 199 -2.30 3.84 -7.91
N GLY A 200 -2.25 4.09 -9.22
CA GLY A 200 -1.07 3.89 -10.03
C GLY A 200 -0.73 2.41 -10.28
N ASP A 201 0.43 2.17 -10.89
CA ASP A 201 0.93 0.82 -11.20
C ASP A 201 1.63 0.15 -10.00
N GLY A 202 1.84 0.92 -8.92
CA GLY A 202 2.46 0.46 -7.68
C GLY A 202 3.97 0.49 -7.69
N THR A 203 4.59 1.12 -8.69
CA THR A 203 6.02 1.43 -8.74
C THR A 203 6.41 2.37 -7.61
N TRP A 204 7.61 2.19 -7.09
CA TRP A 204 8.15 3.02 -6.02
C TRP A 204 9.66 3.14 -6.11
N THR A 205 10.21 4.14 -5.44
CA THR A 205 11.64 4.42 -5.44
C THR A 205 12.21 4.28 -4.03
N LEU A 206 13.35 3.60 -3.89
CA LEU A 206 14.18 3.60 -2.69
C LEU A 206 15.41 4.48 -2.90
N VAL A 207 15.53 5.56 -2.13
CA VAL A 207 16.74 6.38 -2.07
C VAL A 207 17.47 6.08 -0.76
N LEU A 208 18.74 5.71 -0.84
CA LEU A 208 19.63 5.50 0.30
C LEU A 208 20.70 6.59 0.31
N ASN A 209 20.82 7.32 1.41
CA ASN A 209 21.87 8.31 1.60
C ASN A 209 22.78 7.84 2.75
N PHE A 210 24.00 7.46 2.40
CA PHE A 210 25.00 6.95 3.33
C PHE A 210 25.66 8.09 4.09
N ALA A 211 25.81 7.90 5.40
CA ALA A 211 26.75 8.67 6.20
C ALA A 211 28.19 8.18 5.95
N GLU A 212 29.17 8.90 6.48
CA GLU A 212 30.56 8.44 6.46
C GLU A 212 30.69 7.08 7.16
N ALA A 213 31.29 6.13 6.47
CA ALA A 213 31.48 4.78 6.99
C ALA A 213 32.52 4.77 8.12
N VAL A 214 32.29 3.88 9.11
CA VAL A 214 33.24 3.68 10.23
C VAL A 214 33.71 2.22 10.20
N GLY A 215 34.79 1.97 9.46
CA GLY A 215 35.22 0.63 9.10
C GLY A 215 34.14 -0.10 8.30
N ASP A 216 33.83 -1.34 8.67
CA ASP A 216 32.80 -2.13 8.01
C ASP A 216 31.36 -1.74 8.39
N LYS A 217 31.17 -0.75 9.28
CA LYS A 217 29.83 -0.31 9.70
C LYS A 217 29.28 0.76 8.76
N LEU A 218 28.06 0.53 8.31
CA LEU A 218 27.29 1.42 7.46
C LEU A 218 26.15 2.05 8.25
N SER A 219 25.86 3.31 8.00
CA SER A 219 24.69 4.02 8.55
C SER A 219 24.22 5.10 7.58
N GLY A 220 23.00 5.58 7.78
CA GLY A 220 22.43 6.63 6.94
C GLY A 220 20.91 6.74 7.07
N ILE A 221 20.32 7.39 6.08
CA ILE A 221 18.87 7.55 5.95
C ILE A 221 18.39 6.94 4.65
N GLY A 222 17.20 6.36 4.67
CA GLY A 222 16.51 5.85 3.49
C GLY A 222 15.18 6.56 3.31
N THR A 223 14.73 6.72 2.07
CA THR A 223 13.39 7.22 1.77
C THR A 223 12.77 6.30 0.74
N VAL A 224 11.58 5.78 1.06
CA VAL A 224 10.70 5.14 0.08
C VAL A 224 9.70 6.18 -0.41
N THR A 225 9.63 6.38 -1.72
CA THR A 225 8.67 7.27 -2.37
C THR A 225 7.77 6.44 -3.27
N LEU A 226 6.46 6.46 -3.00
CA LEU A 226 5.46 5.83 -3.85
C LEU A 226 5.20 6.67 -5.09
N GLU A 227 4.59 6.08 -6.12
CA GLU A 227 4.17 6.79 -7.34
C GLU A 227 3.29 8.01 -7.05
N THR A 228 2.44 7.92 -6.03
CA THR A 228 1.57 9.02 -5.57
C THR A 228 2.34 10.21 -4.98
N GLY A 229 3.66 10.09 -4.82
CA GLY A 229 4.52 11.06 -4.15
C GLY A 229 4.57 10.90 -2.63
N GLN A 230 3.77 9.99 -2.05
CA GLN A 230 3.81 9.71 -0.62
C GLN A 230 5.17 9.14 -0.23
N THR A 231 5.77 9.70 0.83
CA THR A 231 7.10 9.31 1.30
C THR A 231 7.05 8.63 2.67
N TYR A 232 7.92 7.64 2.85
CA TYR A 232 8.15 6.92 4.10
C TYR A 232 9.65 7.00 4.42
N PRO A 233 10.05 7.82 5.41
CA PRO A 233 11.44 7.93 5.79
C PRO A 233 11.89 6.76 6.68
N PHE A 234 13.17 6.42 6.58
CA PHE A 234 13.85 5.36 7.31
C PHE A 234 15.19 5.87 7.84
N ALA A 235 15.62 5.33 8.97
CA ALA A 235 17.02 5.32 9.38
C ALA A 235 17.57 3.91 9.18
N PHE A 236 18.84 3.78 8.77
CA PHE A 236 19.44 2.48 8.57
C PHE A 236 20.81 2.32 9.22
N THR A 237 21.09 1.07 9.54
CA THR A 237 22.40 0.59 9.98
C THR A 237 22.71 -0.70 9.25
N GLY A 238 23.99 -1.00 9.04
CA GLY A 238 24.37 -2.19 8.31
C GLY A 238 25.85 -2.51 8.43
N THR A 239 26.26 -3.53 7.69
CA THR A 239 27.64 -3.98 7.61
C THR A 239 28.05 -4.23 6.17
N TYR A 240 29.28 -3.86 5.85
CA TYR A 240 29.96 -4.19 4.60
C TYR A 240 30.89 -5.39 4.81
N THR A 241 31.02 -6.27 3.81
CA THR A 241 31.97 -7.39 3.84
C THR A 241 32.91 -7.28 2.65
N SER A 242 34.13 -6.81 2.89
CA SER A 242 35.13 -6.56 1.83
C SER A 242 35.48 -7.79 0.98
N ASN A 243 35.44 -8.99 1.57
CA ASN A 243 35.74 -10.24 0.87
C ASN A 243 34.69 -10.60 -0.20
N THR A 244 33.42 -10.26 0.02
CA THR A 244 32.31 -10.60 -0.87
C THR A 244 31.76 -9.40 -1.62
N GLY A 245 32.13 -8.19 -1.21
CA GLY A 245 31.55 -6.96 -1.72
C GLY A 245 30.10 -6.70 -1.29
N GLU A 246 29.56 -7.51 -0.39
CA GLU A 246 28.17 -7.41 0.04
C GLU A 246 27.99 -6.40 1.17
N SER A 247 26.91 -5.63 1.08
CA SER A 247 26.40 -4.80 2.17
C SER A 247 25.03 -5.30 2.61
N LYS A 248 24.81 -5.44 3.92
CA LYS A 248 23.51 -5.82 4.50
C LYS A 248 23.02 -4.69 5.38
N LEU A 249 21.93 -4.06 4.96
CA LEU A 249 21.33 -2.91 5.63
C LEU A 249 20.03 -3.31 6.29
N ASN A 250 19.82 -2.84 7.53
CA ASN A 250 18.56 -2.91 8.24
C ASN A 250 17.99 -1.49 8.37
N LEU A 251 16.90 -1.24 7.66
CA LEU A 251 16.17 0.03 7.64
C LEU A 251 14.99 -0.06 8.59
N LYS A 252 14.85 0.92 9.48
CA LYS A 252 13.70 1.09 10.38
C LYS A 252 13.00 2.40 10.05
N GLY A 253 11.70 2.33 9.83
CA GLY A 253 10.91 3.50 9.48
C GLY A 253 10.84 4.52 10.61
N THR A 254 10.88 5.79 10.26
CA THR A 254 10.78 6.96 11.15
C THR A 254 9.63 7.85 10.68
N GLY A 255 9.16 8.80 11.50
CA GLY A 255 8.09 9.73 11.10
C GLY A 255 6.86 9.00 10.52
N ALA A 256 6.45 9.36 9.30
CA ALA A 256 5.35 8.69 8.58
C ALA A 256 5.63 7.21 8.26
N GLY A 257 6.90 6.81 8.16
CA GLY A 257 7.37 5.44 7.97
C GLY A 257 7.35 4.59 9.24
N LEU A 258 6.99 5.13 10.41
CA LEU A 258 7.00 4.38 11.67
C LEU A 258 6.23 3.05 11.53
N GLY A 259 6.90 1.95 11.88
CA GLY A 259 6.37 0.59 11.79
C GLY A 259 6.62 -0.11 10.45
N SER A 260 7.14 0.58 9.45
CA SER A 260 7.78 -0.06 8.29
C SER A 260 9.19 -0.54 8.65
N MET A 261 9.63 -1.63 8.01
CA MET A 261 10.98 -2.17 8.15
C MET A 261 11.43 -2.80 6.83
N LEU A 262 12.66 -2.52 6.40
CA LEU A 262 13.26 -3.16 5.23
C LEU A 262 14.62 -3.73 5.58
N LYS A 263 14.96 -4.85 4.94
CA LYS A 263 16.32 -5.36 4.85
C LYS A 263 16.75 -5.26 3.40
N VAL A 264 17.87 -4.62 3.18
CA VAL A 264 18.40 -4.35 1.84
C VAL A 264 19.77 -5.01 1.73
N THR A 265 19.99 -5.74 0.64
CA THR A 265 21.29 -6.30 0.28
C THR A 265 21.80 -5.57 -0.95
N LEU A 266 23.05 -5.11 -0.89
CA LEU A 266 23.75 -4.49 -2.01
C LEU A 266 25.01 -5.30 -2.33
N HIS A 267 25.43 -5.29 -3.59
CA HIS A 267 26.76 -5.69 -4.01
C HIS A 267 27.46 -4.49 -4.66
N GLY A 268 28.45 -3.91 -3.96
CA GLY A 268 28.88 -2.54 -4.23
C GLY A 268 27.71 -1.55 -4.10
N SER A 269 27.41 -0.82 -5.18
CA SER A 269 26.26 0.10 -5.25
C SER A 269 25.01 -0.51 -5.89
N GLN A 270 25.08 -1.75 -6.37
CA GLN A 270 23.94 -2.42 -7.02
C GLN A 270 23.04 -3.06 -5.97
N LEU A 271 21.74 -2.82 -6.07
CA LEU A 271 20.73 -3.51 -5.29
C LEU A 271 20.62 -4.98 -5.72
N THR A 272 20.70 -5.91 -4.78
CA THR A 272 20.55 -7.36 -5.07
C THR A 272 19.37 -8.01 -4.36
N GLY A 273 18.83 -7.35 -3.33
CA GLY A 273 17.61 -7.82 -2.71
C GLY A 273 17.00 -6.83 -1.72
N ILE A 274 15.67 -6.86 -1.64
CA ILE A 274 14.89 -6.12 -0.64
C ILE A 274 13.88 -7.07 -0.03
N MET A 275 13.80 -7.11 1.29
CA MET A 275 12.71 -7.80 1.98
C MET A 275 12.18 -6.97 3.14
N GLY A 276 10.87 -7.05 3.40
CA GLY A 276 10.28 -6.42 4.56
C GLY A 276 8.87 -5.91 4.31
N GLN A 277 8.55 -4.76 4.90
CA GLN A 277 7.23 -4.16 4.85
C GLN A 277 7.31 -2.64 4.80
N VAL A 278 6.55 -2.03 3.90
CA VAL A 278 6.35 -0.58 3.80
C VAL A 278 4.86 -0.29 3.72
N ALA A 279 4.36 0.66 4.50
CA ALA A 279 2.95 1.05 4.49
C ALA A 279 1.99 -0.16 4.64
N GLY A 280 2.36 -1.15 5.46
CA GLY A 280 1.61 -2.38 5.67
C GLY A 280 1.76 -3.45 4.58
N GLN A 281 2.46 -3.16 3.50
CA GLN A 281 2.59 -4.01 2.31
C GLN A 281 3.94 -4.72 2.30
N THR A 282 3.94 -6.03 2.02
CA THR A 282 5.16 -6.85 2.00
C THR A 282 5.94 -6.64 0.70
N VAL A 283 7.25 -6.50 0.84
CA VAL A 283 8.22 -6.42 -0.26
C VAL A 283 9.13 -7.65 -0.19
N ASP A 284 9.35 -8.31 -1.33
CA ASP A 284 10.31 -9.42 -1.49
C ASP A 284 10.89 -9.37 -2.91
N VAL A 285 11.85 -8.47 -3.11
CA VAL A 285 12.60 -8.28 -4.35
C VAL A 285 13.83 -9.16 -4.29
N LYS A 286 13.98 -10.04 -5.28
CA LYS A 286 15.18 -10.83 -5.53
C LYS A 286 15.59 -10.56 -6.97
N GLU A 287 16.78 -9.99 -7.16
CA GLU A 287 17.41 -9.87 -8.48
C GLU A 287 18.25 -11.11 -8.81
#